data_AF-A0A957K0W6-F1
#
_entry.id   AF-A0A957K0W6-F1
#
_cell.length_a   1.000
_cell.length_b   1.000
_cell.length_c   1.000
_cell.angle_alpha   90.00
_cell.angle_beta   90.00
_cell.angle_gamma   90.00
#
_symmetry.space_group_name_H-M   'P 1'
#
loop_
_entity.id
_entity.type
_entity.pdbx_description
1 polymer ?
#
loop_
_entity_poly.entity_id
_entity_poly.type
_entity_poly.pdbx_seq_one_letter_code
_entity_poly.pdbx_strand_id
1 'polypeptide(L)' 'MSMERHFSDRARRMQPLAIRDILQRGNRPGVIPFIAGQPVPELFPTAAIGYQANHIFETMGPEALQYGNSQ' A
#
# COMPACT_ATOMS: atom_id res chain seq x y z
N MET A 1 -22.76 6.56 25.57
CA MET A 1 -23.46 6.73 24.26
C MET A 1 -22.70 5.92 23.22
N SER A 2 -23.36 5.09 22.40
CA SER A 2 -22.68 4.35 21.32
C SER A 2 -22.35 5.28 20.15
N MET A 3 -21.11 5.23 19.66
CA MET A 3 -20.61 6.02 18.53
C MET A 3 -21.28 5.62 17.20
N GLU A 4 -21.73 4.36 17.09
CA GLU A 4 -22.27 3.77 15.86
C GLU A 4 -23.53 4.49 15.36
N ARG A 5 -24.30 5.10 16.27
CA ARG A 5 -25.50 5.87 15.93
C ARG A 5 -25.20 7.07 15.03
N HIS A 6 -23.96 7.58 15.05
CA HIS A 6 -23.52 8.72 14.24
C HIS A 6 -22.96 8.30 12.87
N PHE A 7 -22.83 7.00 12.59
CA PHE A 7 -22.33 6.52 11.31
C PHE A 7 -23.40 6.62 10.22
N SER A 8 -22.97 7.06 9.03
CA SER A 8 -23.76 7.03 7.81
C SER A 8 -24.04 5.61 7.33
N ASP A 9 -25.07 5.43 6.50
CA ASP A 9 -25.43 4.10 5.95
C ASP A 9 -24.32 3.49 5.09
N ARG A 10 -23.47 4.32 4.48
CA ARG A 10 -22.27 3.82 3.77
C ARG A 10 -21.26 3.25 4.75
N ALA A 11 -20.99 3.95 5.86
CA ALA A 11 -20.04 3.48 6.87
C ALA A 11 -20.51 2.18 7.53
N ARG A 12 -21.82 2.06 7.80
CA ARG A 12 -22.43 0.84 8.34
C ARG A 12 -22.29 -0.38 7.42
N ARG A 13 -22.12 -0.17 6.11
CA ARG A 13 -21.95 -1.24 5.11
C ARG A 13 -20.50 -1.62 4.83
N MET A 14 -19.52 -0.88 5.37
CA MET A 14 -18.11 -1.24 5.20
C MET A 14 -17.81 -2.56 5.92
N GLN A 15 -17.22 -3.51 5.21
CA GLN A 15 -16.78 -4.78 5.76
C GLN A 15 -15.26 -4.81 5.87
N PRO A 16 -14.70 -5.41 6.92
CA PRO A 16 -13.27 -5.69 7.00
C PRO A 16 -12.81 -6.53 5.80
N LEU A 17 -11.66 -6.19 5.24
CA LEU A 17 -11.05 -6.97 4.17
C LEU A 17 -10.37 -8.21 4.78
N ALA A 18 -11.01 -9.38 4.66
CA ALA A 18 -10.48 -10.65 5.20
C ALA A 18 -9.04 -10.97 4.74
N ILE A 19 -8.65 -10.52 3.54
CA ILE A 19 -7.29 -10.68 3.03
C ILE A 19 -6.22 -9.95 3.86
N ARG A 20 -6.57 -8.84 4.53
CA ARG A 20 -5.63 -8.09 5.38
C ARG A 20 -5.19 -8.91 6.59
N ASP A 21 -6.12 -9.63 7.20
CA ASP A 21 -5.83 -10.50 8.35
C ASP A 21 -4.95 -11.69 7.95
N ILE A 22 -5.17 -12.24 6.75
CA ILE A 22 -4.36 -13.31 6.18
C ILE A 22 -2.92 -12.82 5.92
N LEU A 23 -2.76 -11.66 5.28
CA LEU A 23 -1.45 -11.06 5.00
C LEU A 23 -0.68 -10.74 6.29
N GLN A 24 -1.36 -10.23 7.33
CA GLN A 24 -0.72 -9.94 8.62
C GLN A 24 -0.17 -11.22 9.30
N ARG A 25 -0.81 -12.37 9.09
CA ARG A 25 -0.41 -13.65 9.69
C ARG A 25 0.62 -14.40 8.84
N GLY A 26 0.68 -14.14 7.53
CA GLY A 26 1.61 -14.81 6.61
C GLY A 26 3.09 -14.56 6.89
N ASN A 27 3.43 -13.44 7.54
CA ASN A 27 4.82 -13.07 7.87
C ASN A 27 5.29 -13.60 9.24
N ARG A 28 4.55 -14.52 9.87
CA ARG A 28 4.95 -15.09 11.16
C ARG A 28 6.04 -16.15 10.97
N PRO A 29 7.08 -16.19 11.83
CA PRO A 29 8.08 -17.26 11.80
C PRO A 29 7.41 -18.64 11.87
N GLY A 30 7.84 -19.56 10.99
CA GLY A 30 7.29 -20.92 10.91
C GLY A 30 6.05 -21.08 10.03
N VAL A 31 5.54 -20.00 9.42
CA VAL A 31 4.45 -20.04 8.44
C VAL A 31 5.02 -19.97 7.03
N ILE A 32 4.55 -20.82 6.13
CA ILE A 32 4.83 -20.72 4.69
C ILE A 32 3.61 -20.06 4.02
N PRO A 33 3.69 -18.77 3.63
CA PRO A 33 2.58 -18.08 3.01
C PRO A 33 2.44 -18.47 1.53
N PHE A 34 1.44 -19.28 1.19
CA PHE A 34 1.02 -19.52 -0.20
C PHE A 34 0.04 -18.47 -0.71
N ILE A 35 0.14 -17.24 -0.19
CA ILE A 35 -0.80 -16.16 -0.54
C ILE A 35 -0.42 -15.66 -1.93
N ALA A 36 -1.35 -15.80 -2.88
CA ALA A 36 -1.16 -15.28 -4.22
C ALA A 36 -0.92 -13.76 -4.17
N GLY A 37 0.13 -13.27 -4.84
CA GLY A 37 0.35 -11.85 -5.09
C GLY A 37 1.32 -11.11 -4.17
N GLN A 38 2.05 -11.80 -3.27
CA GLN A 38 3.22 -11.17 -2.63
C GLN A 38 4.42 -11.22 -3.59
N PRO A 39 4.96 -10.06 -4.02
CA PRO A 39 6.16 -10.05 -4.84
C PRO A 39 7.37 -10.54 -4.04
N VAL A 40 8.33 -11.18 -4.71
CA VAL A 40 9.60 -11.58 -4.09
C VAL A 40 10.48 -10.34 -3.92
N PRO A 41 10.89 -9.97 -2.69
CA PRO A 41 11.63 -8.73 -2.44
C PRO A 41 12.95 -8.62 -3.20
N GLU A 42 13.64 -9.76 -3.39
CA GLU A 42 14.92 -9.85 -4.11
C GLU A 42 14.78 -9.54 -5.61
N LEU A 43 13.57 -9.63 -6.16
CA LEU A 43 13.30 -9.28 -7.56
C LEU A 43 12.96 -7.80 -7.76
N PHE A 44 12.88 -7.01 -6.68
CA PHE A 44 12.65 -5.58 -6.83
C PHE A 44 13.85 -4.89 -7.46
N PRO A 45 13.65 -4.06 -8.51
CA PRO A 45 14.74 -3.37 -9.20
C PRO A 45 15.17 -2.11 -8.41
N THR A 46 15.59 -2.29 -7.16
CA THR A 46 15.88 -1.21 -6.20
C THR A 46 16.91 -0.22 -6.72
N ALA A 47 17.97 -0.71 -7.37
CA ALA A 47 19.00 0.13 -7.97
C ALA A 47 18.44 1.03 -9.11
N ALA A 48 17.63 0.45 -9.99
CA ALA A 48 17.03 1.20 -11.10
C ALA A 48 16.01 2.23 -10.59
N ILE A 49 15.19 1.87 -9.60
CA ILE A 49 14.25 2.78 -8.95
C ILE A 49 15.00 3.94 -8.29
N GLY A 50 16.08 3.66 -7.56
CA GLY A 50 16.90 4.70 -6.91
C GLY A 50 17.54 5.66 -7.91
N TYR A 51 18.10 5.14 -9.00
CA TYR A 51 18.66 5.96 -10.07
C TYR A 51 17.60 6.90 -10.68
N GLN A 52 16.42 6.36 -11.02
CA GLN A 52 15.36 7.16 -11.63
C GLN A 52 14.77 8.18 -10.66
N ALA A 53 14.62 7.82 -9.39
CA ALA A 53 14.16 8.76 -8.35
C ALA A 53 15.11 9.96 -8.24
N ASN A 54 16.43 9.74 -8.19
CA ASN A 54 17.42 10.82 -8.18
C ASN A 54 17.32 11.68 -9.45
N HIS A 55 17.23 11.05 -10.62
CA HIS A 55 17.11 11.76 -11.89
C HIS A 55 15.87 12.68 -11.94
N ILE A 56 14.72 12.19 -11.44
CA ILE A 56 13.48 12.97 -11.34
C ILE A 56 13.69 14.17 -10.41
N PHE A 57 14.32 14.00 -9.25
CA PHE A 57 14.56 15.11 -8.32
C PHE A 57 15.53 16.15 -8.89
N GLU A 58 16.54 15.73 -9.64
CA GLU A 58 17.50 16.64 -10.28
C GLU A 58 16.89 17.44 -11.44
N THR A 59 15.95 16.84 -12.19
CA THR A 59 15.43 17.42 -13.44
C THR A 59 14.08 18.11 -13.31
N MET A 60 13.24 17.66 -12.37
CA MET A 60 11.85 18.12 -12.21
C MET A 60 11.38 18.06 -10.75
N GLY A 61 12.28 18.30 -9.79
CA GLY A 61 12.01 18.18 -8.36
C GLY A 61 10.78 18.94 -7.87
N PRO A 62 10.63 20.25 -8.16
CA PRO A 62 9.45 21.01 -7.74
C PRO A 62 8.14 20.45 -8.30
N GLU A 63 8.12 20.05 -9.57
CA GLU A 63 6.95 19.46 -10.22
C GLU A 63 6.62 18.07 -9.65
N ALA A 64 7.65 17.24 -9.41
CA ALA A 64 7.51 15.91 -8.82
C ALA A 64 6.96 15.94 -7.39
N LEU A 65 7.16 17.05 -6.67
CA LEU A 65 6.65 17.27 -5.31
C LEU A 65 5.35 18.09 -5.28
N GLN A 66 4.89 18.61 -6.42
CA GLN A 66 3.64 19.35 -6.50
C GLN A 66 2.44 18.41 -6.59
N TYR A 67 1.26 18.89 -6.17
CA TYR A 67 0.00 18.18 -6.37
C TYR A 67 -0.14 17.70 -7.82
N GLY A 68 -0.35 16.39 -7.97
CA GLY A 68 -0.69 15.77 -9.24
C GLY A 68 -2.12 16.07 -9.66
N ASN A 69 -2.37 16.02 -10.97
CA ASN A 69 -3.72 16.04 -11.50
C ASN A 69 -4.36 14.65 -11.28
N SER A 70 -5.61 14.62 -10.82
CA SER A 70 -6.34 13.37 -10.52
C SER A 70 -6.85 12.59 -11.74
N GLN A 71 -6.27 12.81 -12.92
CA GLN A 71 -6.66 12.11 -14.15
C GLN A 71 -6.20 10.65 -14.12
#